data_AF-A4CSQ1-F1
#
_entry.id   AF-A4CSQ1-F1
#
_cell.length_a   1.000
_cell.length_b   1.000
_cell.length_c   1.000
_cell.angle_alpha   90.00
_cell.angle_beta   90.00
_cell.angle_gamma   90.00
#
_symmetry.space_group_name_H-M   'P 1'
#
loop_
_entity.id
_entity.type
_entity.pdbx_description
1 polymer ?
#
loop_
_entity_poly.entity_id
_entity_poly.type
_entity_poly.pdbx_seq_one_letter_code
_entity_poly.pdbx_strand_id
1 'polypeptide(L)'
;MNQLLAGGAAVVLVAVLWLLGRRPSKTLLRSTDAGSVAAINRAQLGLVLSEASAPLEPSATSEISESSVDQVFEPPVGTAARLALTKELRQAMDQGGPEQRLVAVKRAGLWGHSSVLPVLRRGLRDSDRRVVLAAAAGIDRQRGATRPSPSQQARPPRNVARMR
;
A
#
# COMPACT_ATOMS: atom_id res chain seq x y z
N MET A 1 22.75 38.60 -16.86
CA MET A 1 22.13 38.34 -18.18
C MET A 1 22.47 36.95 -18.74
N ASN A 2 22.78 35.92 -17.93
CA ASN A 2 23.30 34.62 -18.43
C ASN A 2 22.40 33.40 -18.16
N GLN A 3 21.29 33.57 -17.41
CA GLN A 3 20.37 32.48 -17.10
C GLN A 3 19.43 32.13 -18.27
N LEU A 4 19.09 33.11 -19.12
CA LEU A 4 18.28 32.89 -20.32
C LEU A 4 19.02 32.07 -21.38
N LEU A 5 20.34 32.25 -21.50
CA LEU A 5 21.20 31.46 -22.39
C LEU A 5 21.39 30.02 -21.89
N ALA A 6 21.57 29.84 -20.57
CA ALA A 6 21.72 28.51 -19.98
C ALA A 6 20.44 27.66 -20.07
N GLY A 7 19.27 28.26 -19.88
CA GLY A 7 17.98 27.57 -20.02
C GLY A 7 17.69 27.15 -21.46
N GLY A 8 17.99 28.02 -22.44
CA GLY A 8 17.78 27.72 -23.86
C GLY A 8 18.65 26.57 -24.36
N ALA A 9 19.92 26.53 -23.97
CA ALA A 9 20.85 25.47 -24.38
C ALA A 9 20.40 24.07 -23.91
N ALA A 10 19.82 23.97 -22.71
CA ALA A 10 19.34 22.69 -22.18
C ALA A 10 18.15 22.14 -22.99
N VAL A 11 17.21 23.01 -23.40
CA VAL A 11 16.03 22.61 -24.18
C VAL A 11 16.44 22.13 -25.57
N VAL A 12 17.36 22.84 -26.23
CA VAL A 12 17.89 22.44 -27.54
C VAL A 12 18.57 21.07 -27.46
N LEU A 13 19.38 20.84 -26.43
CA LEU A 13 20.09 19.58 -26.25
C LEU A 13 19.13 18.40 -26.04
N VAL A 14 18.06 18.59 -25.24
CA VAL A 14 17.01 17.58 -25.05
C VAL A 14 16.29 17.27 -26.37
N ALA A 15 15.95 18.28 -27.16
CA ALA A 15 15.28 18.09 -28.45
C ALA A 15 16.17 17.32 -29.44
N VAL A 16 17.46 17.66 -29.52
CA VAL A 16 18.43 16.95 -30.37
C VAL A 16 18.59 15.50 -29.94
N LEU A 17 18.71 15.21 -28.63
CA LEU A 17 18.81 13.84 -28.12
C LEU A 17 17.55 13.02 -28.40
N TRP A 18 16.37 13.64 -28.32
CA TRP A 18 15.10 12.99 -28.62
C TRP A 18 14.97 12.67 -30.11
N LEU A 19 15.37 13.60 -30.99
CA LEU A 19 15.34 13.43 -32.45
C LEU A 19 16.35 12.37 -32.92
N LEU A 20 17.50 12.24 -32.25
CA LEU A 20 18.50 11.19 -32.51
C LEU A 20 18.08 9.79 -32.02
N GLY A 21 16.85 9.62 -31.51
CA GLY A 21 16.34 8.33 -31.06
C GLY A 21 16.97 7.80 -29.77
N ARG A 22 17.79 8.61 -29.08
CA ARG A 22 18.36 8.27 -27.77
C ARG A 22 17.30 8.43 -26.68
N ARG A 23 16.33 7.52 -26.66
CA ARG A 23 15.38 7.41 -25.55
C ARG A 23 16.16 7.01 -24.29
N PRO A 24 15.92 7.64 -23.13
CA PRO A 24 16.52 7.22 -21.85
C PRO A 24 15.88 5.90 -21.40
N SER A 25 16.29 4.79 -22.00
CA SER A 25 15.67 3.47 -21.80
C SER A 25 16.48 2.59 -20.84
N LYS A 26 17.00 3.15 -19.75
CA LYS A 26 17.64 2.35 -18.68
C LYS A 26 17.36 2.98 -17.33
N THR A 27 16.37 2.44 -16.62
CA THR A 27 16.29 2.56 -15.17
C THR A 27 17.52 1.83 -14.62
N LEU A 28 18.58 2.56 -14.29
CA LEU A 28 19.75 2.03 -13.57
C LEU A 28 19.37 1.79 -12.10
N LEU A 29 18.38 0.95 -11.86
CA LEU A 29 18.22 0.25 -10.59
C LEU A 29 18.62 -1.21 -10.84
N ARG A 30 19.88 -1.35 -11.28
CA ARG A 30 20.59 -2.62 -11.33
C ARG A 30 20.93 -2.93 -9.88
N SER A 31 20.14 -3.82 -9.29
CA SER A 31 20.25 -4.36 -7.93
C SER A 31 20.19 -3.33 -6.80
N THR A 32 18.98 -2.98 -6.36
CA THR A 32 18.75 -2.96 -4.91
C THR A 32 18.78 -4.42 -4.50
N ASP A 33 19.89 -4.87 -3.91
CA ASP A 33 20.01 -6.21 -3.38
C ASP A 33 19.00 -6.36 -2.23
N ALA A 34 17.84 -6.95 -2.53
CA ALA A 34 16.82 -7.21 -1.52
C ALA A 34 17.36 -8.09 -0.38
N GLY A 35 18.44 -8.85 -0.64
CA GLY A 35 19.16 -9.63 0.36
C GLY A 35 19.86 -8.77 1.41
N SER A 36 20.48 -7.64 1.02
CA SER A 36 21.14 -6.75 1.99
C SER A 36 20.15 -6.06 2.91
N VAL A 37 19.00 -5.62 2.36
CA VAL A 37 17.90 -5.05 3.14
C VAL A 37 17.30 -6.10 4.09
N ALA A 38 17.14 -7.35 3.64
CA ALA A 38 16.66 -8.42 4.49
C ALA A 38 17.65 -8.79 5.61
N ALA A 39 18.96 -8.75 5.36
CA ALA A 39 19.99 -9.01 6.35
C ALA A 39 20.01 -7.93 7.45
N ILE A 40 19.89 -6.65 7.07
CA ILE A 40 19.79 -5.54 8.02
C ILE A 40 18.53 -5.68 8.88
N ASN A 41 17.40 -6.01 8.27
CA ASN A 41 16.13 -6.17 8.99
C ASN A 41 16.18 -7.35 9.99
N ARG A 42 16.81 -8.48 9.61
CA ARG A 42 17.08 -9.60 10.53
C ARG A 42 17.97 -9.21 11.70
N ALA A 43 19.02 -8.42 11.46
CA ALA A 43 19.91 -7.95 12.51
C ALA A 43 19.20 -7.02 13.52
N GLN A 44 18.31 -6.14 13.03
CA GLN A 44 17.51 -5.25 13.88
C GLN A 44 16.46 -6.00 14.70
N LEU A 45 15.78 -6.99 14.11
CA LEU A 45 14.82 -7.82 14.84
C LEU A 45 15.49 -8.66 15.95
N GLY A 46 16.73 -9.10 15.75
CA GLY A 46 17.51 -9.80 16.77
C GLY A 46 17.77 -8.96 18.03
N LEU A 47 18.03 -7.66 17.87
CA LEU A 47 18.27 -6.75 19.00
C LEU A 47 17.00 -6.48 19.82
N VAL A 48 15.84 -6.33 19.17
CA VAL A 48 14.57 -6.09 19.87
C VAL A 48 14.11 -7.32 20.67
N LEU A 49 14.37 -8.54 20.17
CA LEU A 49 14.08 -9.76 20.95
C LEU A 49 14.96 -9.89 22.19
N SER A 50 16.24 -9.47 22.12
CA SER A 50 17.13 -9.49 23.28
C SER A 50 16.71 -8.48 24.35
N GLU A 51 16.15 -7.33 23.97
CA GLU A 51 15.63 -6.33 24.91
C GLU A 51 14.31 -6.78 25.56
N ALA A 52 13.46 -7.51 24.81
CA ALA A 52 12.24 -8.14 25.34
C ALA A 52 12.49 -9.32 26.29
N SER A 53 13.75 -9.78 26.42
CA SER A 53 14.15 -10.87 27.32
C SER A 53 14.58 -10.38 28.72
N ALA A 54 14.52 -9.08 28.99
CA ALA A 54 14.73 -8.55 30.34
C ALA A 54 13.48 -8.84 31.21
N PRO A 55 13.61 -9.40 32.44
CA PRO A 55 12.46 -9.74 33.26
C PRO A 55 11.75 -8.49 33.81
N LEU A 56 10.46 -8.41 33.50
CA LEU A 56 9.32 -7.73 34.14
C LEU A 56 9.58 -6.87 35.40
N GLU A 57 9.23 -5.59 35.30
CA GLU A 57 8.68 -4.78 36.40
C GLU A 57 7.19 -4.47 36.09
N PRO A 58 6.24 -4.73 37.00
CA PRO A 58 4.82 -4.47 36.76
C PRO A 58 4.45 -3.05 37.16
N SER A 59 3.99 -2.23 36.22
CA SER A 59 3.30 -0.98 36.56
C SER A 59 2.13 -0.70 35.62
N ALA A 60 0.96 -1.03 36.20
CA ALA A 60 -0.25 -0.23 36.23
C ALA A 60 -0.88 0.28 34.92
N THR A 61 -2.03 -0.33 34.63
CA THR A 61 -3.29 0.37 34.37
C THR A 61 -3.34 1.30 33.16
N SER A 62 -3.83 0.76 32.05
CA SER A 62 -4.86 1.43 31.29
C SER A 62 -5.81 0.37 30.78
N GLU A 63 -6.89 0.17 31.54
CA GLU A 63 -8.09 -0.53 31.09
C GLU A 63 -8.59 0.19 29.83
N ILE A 64 -8.23 -0.33 28.67
CA ILE A 64 -8.91 0.02 27.43
C ILE A 64 -10.23 -0.74 27.48
N SER A 65 -11.22 -0.06 28.03
CA SER A 65 -12.63 -0.43 28.09
C SER A 65 -13.05 -1.21 26.83
N GLU A 66 -13.15 -2.52 26.99
CA GLU A 66 -13.80 -3.45 26.06
C GLU A 66 -15.29 -3.13 26.01
N SER A 67 -15.68 -2.19 25.16
CA SER A 67 -17.09 -1.94 24.90
C SER A 67 -17.31 -1.39 23.49
N SER A 68 -17.19 -2.26 22.50
CA SER A 68 -17.94 -2.09 21.26
C SER A 68 -18.20 -3.46 20.67
N VAL A 69 -19.44 -3.93 20.90
CA VAL A 69 -20.13 -5.04 20.24
C VAL A 69 -19.47 -5.37 18.90
N ASP A 70 -18.90 -6.57 18.80
CA ASP A 70 -18.42 -7.14 17.55
C ASP A 70 -19.59 -7.21 16.58
N GLN A 71 -19.79 -6.13 15.80
CA GLN A 71 -20.64 -6.19 14.62
C GLN A 71 -19.98 -7.19 13.68
N VAL A 72 -20.57 -8.38 13.61
CA VAL A 72 -20.16 -9.44 12.69
C VAL A 72 -20.27 -8.88 11.28
N PHE A 73 -19.13 -8.43 10.74
CA PHE A 73 -19.05 -7.93 9.38
C PHE A 73 -19.11 -9.12 8.43
N GLU A 74 -20.21 -9.23 7.69
CA GLU A 74 -20.35 -10.27 6.67
C GLU A 74 -19.66 -9.80 5.37
N PRO A 75 -18.61 -10.51 4.90
CA PRO A 75 -17.90 -10.11 3.70
C PRO A 75 -18.75 -10.37 2.45
N PRO A 76 -18.73 -9.47 1.45
CA PRO A 76 -19.53 -9.65 0.23
C PRO A 76 -19.07 -10.88 -0.58
N VAL A 77 -20.04 -11.76 -0.86
CA VAL A 77 -19.85 -12.95 -1.69
C VAL A 77 -20.16 -12.61 -3.16
N GLY A 78 -19.24 -12.97 -4.05
CA GLY A 78 -19.37 -12.72 -5.49
C GLY A 78 -18.82 -11.37 -5.98
N THR A 79 -18.62 -11.24 -7.29
CA THR A 79 -17.99 -10.07 -7.91
C THR A 79 -18.90 -8.84 -7.88
N ALA A 80 -20.20 -9.01 -8.15
CA ALA A 80 -21.18 -7.92 -8.16
C ALA A 80 -21.32 -7.27 -6.77
N ALA A 81 -21.45 -8.08 -5.71
CA ALA A 81 -21.57 -7.59 -4.33
C ALA A 81 -20.31 -6.83 -3.89
N ARG A 82 -19.12 -7.32 -4.25
CA ARG A 82 -17.85 -6.62 -3.99
C ARG A 82 -17.79 -5.27 -4.69
N LEU A 83 -18.19 -5.20 -5.95
CA LEU A 83 -18.24 -3.95 -6.70
C LEU A 83 -19.23 -2.96 -6.08
N ALA A 84 -20.43 -3.42 -5.71
CA ALA A 84 -21.43 -2.61 -5.03
C ALA A 84 -20.88 -2.01 -3.73
N LEU A 85 -20.30 -2.85 -2.87
CA LEU A 85 -19.70 -2.39 -1.61
C LEU A 85 -18.56 -1.40 -1.84
N THR A 86 -17.67 -1.65 -2.81
CA THR A 86 -16.59 -0.69 -3.11
C THR A 86 -17.10 0.67 -3.59
N LYS A 87 -18.19 0.69 -4.35
CA LYS A 87 -18.83 1.94 -4.80
C LYS A 87 -19.45 2.68 -3.63
N GLU A 88 -20.18 1.98 -2.77
CA GLU A 88 -20.79 2.53 -1.56
C GLU A 88 -19.74 3.16 -0.64
N LEU A 89 -18.66 2.43 -0.34
CA LEU A 89 -17.56 2.92 0.50
C LEU A 89 -16.88 4.17 -0.10
N ARG A 90 -16.72 4.20 -1.43
CA ARG A 90 -16.14 5.35 -2.11
C ARG A 90 -17.09 6.55 -2.04
N GLN A 91 -18.37 6.34 -2.31
CA GLN A 91 -19.38 7.39 -2.24
C GLN A 91 -19.49 7.98 -0.83
N ALA A 92 -19.43 7.15 0.21
CA ALA A 92 -19.42 7.61 1.60
C ALA A 92 -18.19 8.49 1.92
N MET A 93 -17.02 8.18 1.33
CA MET A 93 -15.83 9.04 1.46
C MET A 93 -15.92 10.34 0.64
N ASP A 94 -16.62 10.33 -0.48
CA ASP A 94 -16.76 11.49 -1.38
C ASP A 94 -17.80 12.49 -0.91
N GLN A 95 -18.97 12.00 -0.52
CA GLN A 95 -20.17 12.80 -0.27
C GLN A 95 -20.56 12.83 1.20
N GLY A 96 -19.94 11.97 2.03
CA GLY A 96 -20.36 11.76 3.40
C GLY A 96 -19.76 12.73 4.41
N GLY A 97 -20.53 12.96 5.47
CA GLY A 97 -20.07 13.67 6.68
C GLY A 97 -19.00 12.89 7.47
N PRO A 98 -18.39 13.49 8.49
CA PRO A 98 -17.28 12.89 9.24
C PRO A 98 -17.62 11.49 9.80
N GLU A 99 -18.82 11.31 10.36
CA GLU A 99 -19.28 10.02 10.88
C GLU A 99 -19.46 8.96 9.79
N GLN A 100 -19.97 9.35 8.61
CA GLN A 100 -20.14 8.42 7.49
C GLN A 100 -18.80 7.96 6.93
N ARG A 101 -17.81 8.87 6.87
CA ARG A 101 -16.43 8.54 6.48
C ARG A 101 -15.78 7.60 7.50
N LEU A 102 -15.98 7.83 8.79
CA LEU A 102 -15.51 6.95 9.85
C LEU A 102 -16.07 5.53 9.69
N VAL A 103 -17.39 5.40 9.51
CA VAL A 103 -18.06 4.11 9.31
C VAL A 103 -17.54 3.41 8.06
N ALA A 104 -17.38 4.13 6.96
CA ALA A 104 -16.85 3.58 5.72
C ALA A 104 -15.41 3.05 5.90
N VAL A 105 -14.55 3.81 6.59
CA VAL A 105 -13.17 3.40 6.87
C VAL A 105 -13.10 2.19 7.80
N LYS A 106 -13.91 2.15 8.87
CA LYS A 106 -14.00 0.98 9.76
C LYS A 106 -14.45 -0.27 9.00
N ARG A 107 -15.51 -0.15 8.18
CA ARG A 107 -16.04 -1.24 7.36
C ARG A 107 -15.02 -1.72 6.32
N ALA A 108 -14.27 -0.79 5.70
CA ALA A 108 -13.17 -1.11 4.80
C ALA A 108 -12.03 -1.87 5.52
N GLY A 109 -11.67 -1.44 6.74
CA GLY A 109 -10.66 -2.11 7.56
C GLY A 109 -11.05 -3.53 7.97
N LEU A 110 -12.32 -3.77 8.28
CA LEU A 110 -12.85 -5.11 8.57
C LEU A 110 -12.83 -6.03 7.35
N TRP A 111 -13.08 -5.49 6.15
CA TRP A 111 -13.10 -6.31 4.94
C TRP A 111 -11.71 -6.84 4.54
N GLY A 112 -10.64 -6.07 4.76
CA GLY A 112 -9.26 -6.55 4.53
C GLY A 112 -8.89 -6.86 3.07
N HIS A 113 -9.77 -6.60 2.10
CA HIS A 113 -9.53 -6.91 0.68
C HIS A 113 -8.75 -5.80 -0.03
N SER A 114 -7.92 -6.13 -1.03
CA SER A 114 -7.07 -5.15 -1.74
C SER A 114 -7.86 -4.01 -2.42
N SER A 115 -9.12 -4.26 -2.79
CA SER A 115 -10.00 -3.27 -3.40
C SER A 115 -10.36 -2.10 -2.48
N VAL A 116 -10.19 -2.25 -1.15
CA VAL A 116 -10.46 -1.18 -0.18
C VAL A 116 -9.24 -0.30 0.10
N LEU A 117 -8.05 -0.69 -0.37
CA LEU A 117 -6.82 0.09 -0.17
C LEU A 117 -6.95 1.55 -0.61
N PRO A 118 -7.56 1.89 -1.77
CA PRO A 118 -7.74 3.28 -2.15
C PRO A 118 -8.60 4.08 -1.15
N VAL A 119 -9.61 3.45 -0.55
CA VAL A 119 -10.48 4.07 0.47
C VAL A 119 -9.68 4.34 1.73
N LEU A 120 -8.93 3.35 2.23
CA LEU A 120 -8.09 3.48 3.42
C LEU A 120 -6.98 4.53 3.23
N ARG A 121 -6.29 4.52 2.08
CA ARG A 121 -5.25 5.51 1.76
C ARG A 121 -5.80 6.93 1.66
N ARG A 122 -7.05 7.09 1.24
CA ARG A 122 -7.74 8.38 1.28
C ARG A 122 -8.07 8.79 2.71
N GLY A 123 -8.53 7.86 3.56
CA GLY A 123 -8.82 8.13 4.97
C GLY A 123 -7.60 8.62 5.76
N LEU A 124 -6.38 8.24 5.38
CA LEU A 124 -5.15 8.80 5.96
C LEU A 124 -4.94 10.30 5.68
N ARG A 125 -5.67 10.86 4.70
CA ARG A 125 -5.61 12.27 4.30
C ARG A 125 -6.87 13.02 4.70
N ASP A 126 -7.71 12.42 5.54
CA ASP A 126 -8.94 13.06 6.02
C ASP A 126 -8.63 14.20 7.00
N SER A 127 -9.55 15.15 7.12
CA SER A 127 -9.45 16.23 8.10
C SER A 127 -9.78 15.76 9.52
N ASP A 128 -10.61 14.72 9.66
CA ASP A 128 -10.97 14.16 10.96
C ASP A 128 -9.91 13.14 11.44
N ARG A 129 -9.31 13.42 12.60
CA ARG A 129 -8.34 12.55 13.28
C ARG A 129 -8.88 11.13 13.50
N ARG A 130 -10.17 10.97 13.80
CA ARG A 130 -10.77 9.66 14.05
C ARG A 130 -10.75 8.78 12.81
N VAL A 131 -11.01 9.37 11.65
CA VAL A 131 -10.96 8.70 10.35
C VAL A 131 -9.52 8.30 10.02
N VAL A 132 -8.55 9.18 10.28
CA VAL A 132 -7.12 8.91 10.07
C VAL A 132 -6.64 7.72 10.92
N LEU A 133 -7.00 7.69 12.20
CA LEU A 133 -6.62 6.58 13.11
C LEU A 133 -7.26 5.25 12.66
N ALA A 134 -8.54 5.27 12.30
CA ALA A 134 -9.22 4.08 11.80
C ALA A 134 -8.60 3.58 10.47
N ALA A 135 -8.18 4.49 9.60
CA ALA A 135 -7.53 4.16 8.33
C ALA A 135 -6.16 3.54 8.55
N ALA A 136 -5.37 4.09 9.48
CA ALA A 136 -4.07 3.54 9.85
C ALA A 136 -4.20 2.11 10.39
N ALA A 137 -5.14 1.88 11.31
CA ALA A 137 -5.42 0.55 11.85
C ALA A 137 -5.88 -0.44 10.77
N GLY A 138 -6.71 0.01 9.81
CA GLY A 138 -7.15 -0.82 8.69
C GLY A 138 -6.03 -1.20 7.72
N ILE A 139 -5.08 -0.29 7.48
CA ILE A 139 -3.91 -0.54 6.61
C ILE A 139 -2.95 -1.51 7.26
N ASP A 140 -2.78 -1.43 8.58
CA ASP A 140 -1.83 -2.27 9.31
C ASP A 140 -2.12 -3.76 9.12
N ARG A 141 -3.40 -4.14 9.17
CA ARG A 141 -3.88 -5.52 8.89
C ARG A 141 -3.58 -6.00 7.47
N GLN A 142 -3.34 -5.08 6.53
CA GLN A 142 -3.04 -5.39 5.13
C GLN A 142 -1.54 -5.35 4.83
N ARG A 143 -0.70 -4.95 5.81
CA ARG A 143 0.75 -5.07 5.69
C ARG A 143 1.16 -6.54 5.76
N GLY A 144 2.19 -6.93 5.00
CA GLY A 144 2.71 -8.30 5.02
C GLY A 144 1.90 -9.33 4.22
N ALA A 145 0.70 -8.98 3.74
CA ALA A 145 -0.04 -9.81 2.79
C ALA A 145 0.55 -9.69 1.37
N THR A 146 1.80 -10.11 1.18
CA THR A 146 2.31 -10.42 -0.17
C THR A 146 1.57 -11.67 -0.64
N ARG A 147 0.36 -11.46 -1.18
CA ARG A 147 -0.40 -12.56 -1.75
C ARG A 147 0.47 -13.16 -2.86
N PRO A 148 0.77 -14.46 -2.84
CA PRO A 148 1.50 -15.08 -3.92
C PRO A 148 0.72 -14.78 -5.21
N SER A 149 1.39 -14.12 -6.15
CA SER A 149 0.81 -13.92 -7.48
C SER A 149 0.39 -15.28 -8.00
N PRO A 150 -0.82 -15.45 -8.57
CA PRO A 150 -1.21 -16.73 -9.12
C PRO A 150 -0.11 -17.17 -10.08
N SER A 151 0.47 -18.35 -9.83
CA SER A 151 1.55 -18.89 -10.63
C SER A 151 1.08 -18.92 -12.08
N GLN A 152 1.59 -18.01 -12.90
CA GLN A 152 1.25 -17.96 -14.31
C GLN A 152 1.71 -19.29 -14.90
N GLN A 153 0.76 -20.12 -15.35
CA GLN A 153 1.10 -21.33 -16.09
C GLN A 153 2.02 -20.91 -17.22
N ALA A 154 3.20 -21.53 -17.28
CA ALA A 154 4.24 -21.19 -18.24
C ALA A 154 3.61 -21.12 -19.63
N ARG A 155 3.69 -19.93 -20.25
CA ARG A 155 3.08 -19.69 -21.55
C ARG A 155 3.70 -20.70 -22.54
N PRO A 156 2.91 -21.43 -23.33
CA PRO A 156 3.47 -22.39 -24.27
C PRO A 156 4.46 -21.68 -25.21
N PRO A 157 5.54 -22.36 -25.62
CA PRO A 157 6.54 -21.77 -26.48
C PRO A 157 5.88 -21.24 -27.75
N ARG A 158 6.09 -19.96 -28.05
CA ARG A 158 5.56 -19.29 -29.24
C ARG A 158 6.00 -19.92 -30.55
N ASN A 159 7.07 -20.72 -30.52
CA ASN A 159 7.65 -21.33 -31.70
C ASN A 159 7.51 -22.85 -31.61
N VAL A 160 6.59 -23.40 -32.42
CA VAL A 160 6.32 -24.84 -32.52
C VAL A 160 7.55 -25.66 -32.94
N ALA A 161 8.53 -25.03 -33.60
CA ALA A 161 9.81 -25.67 -33.92
C ALA A 161 10.63 -26.07 -32.68
N ARG A 162 10.32 -25.53 -31.50
CA ARG A 162 10.96 -25.89 -30.22
C ARG A 162 10.19 -26.97 -29.43
N MET A 163 9.17 -27.58 -30.03
CA MET A 163 8.38 -28.66 -29.40
C MET A 163 8.86 -30.07 -29.78
N ARG A 164 9.94 -30.21 -30.55
CA ARG A 164 10.51 -31.50 -30.97
C ARG A 164 11.86 -31.74 -30.30
#